data_AF-A0A975DTG9-F1
#
_entry.id   AF-A0A975DTG9-F1
#
_cell.length_a   1.000
_cell.length_b   1.000
_cell.length_c   1.000
_cell.angle_alpha   90.00
_cell.angle_beta   90.00
_cell.angle_gamma   90.00
#
_symmetry.space_group_name_H-M   'P 1'
#
loop_
_entity.id
_entity.type
_entity.pdbx_description
1 polymer ?
#
loop_
_entity_poly.entity_id
_entity_poly.type
_entity_poly.pdbx_seq_one_letter_code
_entity_poly.pdbx_strand_id
1 'polypeptide(L)'
;MSRADVQQPGGGSSPGSVLLAGDPKLRVDIAWADAIGYTTPTRVAFTDESAWSVAGVSIGTSIVDVQKANGRPFRIVGFGGDNGGVVTDWQGGRLASIPGPCRVGVQFAISATASDSAQAKASGPKVYSSSDPAIRALNPTVGLFWVNYKW
;
A
#
# COMPACT_ATOMS: atom_id res chain seq x y z
N MET A 1 -5.44 -9.75 20.47
CA MET A 1 -4.64 -10.26 19.34
C MET A 1 -4.87 -11.75 19.25
N SER A 2 -5.18 -12.28 18.08
CA SER A 2 -5.34 -13.72 17.84
C SER A 2 -4.35 -14.18 16.78
N ARG A 3 -3.81 -15.39 16.93
CA ARG A 3 -3.00 -16.03 15.87
C ARG A 3 -3.94 -16.51 14.77
N ALA A 4 -3.63 -16.14 13.54
CA ALA A 4 -4.34 -16.58 12.35
C ALA A 4 -3.43 -16.36 11.14
N ASP A 5 -3.61 -17.17 10.12
CA ASP A 5 -2.94 -16.95 8.84
C ASP A 5 -3.39 -15.60 8.23
N VAL A 6 -2.43 -14.81 7.76
CA VAL A 6 -2.67 -13.51 7.11
C VAL A 6 -2.32 -13.57 5.63
N GLN A 7 -3.19 -12.97 4.81
CA GLN A 7 -3.06 -12.99 3.35
C GLN A 7 -1.85 -12.17 2.89
N GLN A 8 -1.11 -12.63 1.88
CA GLN A 8 -0.03 -11.86 1.25
C GLN A 8 -0.47 -11.17 -0.06
N PRO A 9 0.13 -10.00 -0.43
CA PRO A 9 -0.15 -9.30 -1.69
C PRO A 9 0.10 -10.14 -2.95
N GLY A 10 1.00 -11.12 -2.90
CA GLY A 10 1.28 -12.04 -4.01
C GLY A 10 0.38 -13.29 -4.05
N GLY A 11 -0.65 -13.35 -3.20
CA GLY A 11 -1.42 -14.56 -2.92
C GLY A 11 -0.78 -15.44 -1.84
N GLY A 12 -1.54 -16.43 -1.38
CA GLY A 12 -1.14 -17.30 -0.26
C GLY A 12 -1.27 -16.65 1.12
N SER A 13 -0.95 -17.43 2.15
CA SER A 13 -1.00 -17.00 3.56
C SER A 13 0.36 -17.08 4.23
N SER A 14 0.51 -16.36 5.35
CA SER A 14 1.66 -16.46 6.24
C SER A 14 1.24 -16.58 7.69
N PRO A 15 2.09 -17.16 8.55
CA PRO A 15 1.86 -17.13 9.98
C PRO A 15 1.65 -15.70 10.43
N GLY A 16 0.53 -15.48 11.11
CA GLY A 16 0.03 -14.15 11.30
C GLY A 16 -0.59 -13.92 12.66
N SER A 17 -0.81 -12.65 12.94
CA SER A 17 -1.62 -12.25 14.06
C SER A 17 -2.52 -11.11 13.65
N VAL A 18 -3.78 -11.22 14.06
CA VAL A 18 -4.81 -10.23 13.76
C VAL A 18 -5.15 -9.49 15.05
N LEU A 19 -5.04 -8.17 14.98
CA LEU A 19 -5.55 -7.26 16.00
C LEU A 19 -6.95 -6.81 15.59
N LEU A 20 -7.87 -6.76 16.56
CA LEU A 20 -9.22 -6.20 16.38
C LEU A 20 -9.97 -6.78 15.17
N ALA A 21 -9.91 -8.12 14.99
CA ALA A 21 -10.43 -8.81 13.81
C ALA A 21 -11.90 -8.52 13.47
N GLY A 22 -12.71 -8.13 14.47
CA GLY A 22 -14.13 -7.82 14.31
C GLY A 22 -14.43 -6.38 13.89
N ASP A 23 -13.43 -5.50 13.80
CA ASP A 23 -13.61 -4.11 13.36
C ASP A 23 -12.67 -3.83 12.17
N PRO A 24 -13.17 -3.81 10.92
CA PRO A 24 -12.33 -3.59 9.75
C PRO A 24 -11.60 -2.24 9.80
N LYS A 25 -12.13 -1.21 10.48
CA LYS A 25 -11.49 0.11 10.57
C LYS A 25 -10.28 0.09 11.49
N LEU A 26 -10.27 -0.79 12.48
CA LEU A 26 -9.19 -0.90 13.47
C LEU A 26 -8.34 -2.15 13.28
N ARG A 27 -8.72 -3.05 12.37
CA ARG A 27 -8.03 -4.30 12.10
C ARG A 27 -6.60 -4.06 11.60
N VAL A 28 -5.68 -4.86 12.14
CA VAL A 28 -4.27 -4.89 11.72
C VAL A 28 -3.82 -6.34 11.56
N ASP A 29 -3.26 -6.65 10.40
CA ASP A 29 -2.74 -7.97 10.06
C ASP A 29 -1.22 -7.95 10.11
N ILE A 30 -0.62 -8.68 11.04
CA ILE A 30 0.83 -8.77 11.23
C ILE A 30 1.30 -10.11 10.70
N ALA A 31 2.13 -10.11 9.66
CA ALA A 31 2.81 -11.30 9.16
C ALA A 31 4.17 -11.47 9.86
N TRP A 32 4.51 -12.72 10.17
CA TRP A 32 5.75 -13.09 10.86
C TRP A 32 6.64 -13.94 9.96
N ALA A 33 7.95 -13.92 10.21
CA ALA A 33 8.91 -14.72 9.46
C ALA A 33 8.75 -16.23 9.72
N ASP A 34 8.26 -16.59 10.91
CA ASP A 34 8.07 -17.97 11.35
C ASP A 34 6.78 -18.15 12.16
N ALA A 35 6.28 -19.38 12.20
CA ALA A 35 5.03 -19.75 12.88
C ALA A 35 5.22 -20.22 14.34
N ILE A 36 6.45 -20.17 14.88
CA ILE A 36 6.77 -20.76 16.18
C ILE A 36 6.91 -19.64 17.22
N GLY A 37 7.86 -18.75 16.97
CA GLY A 37 8.26 -17.68 17.88
C GLY A 37 7.38 -16.44 17.75
N TYR A 38 6.92 -16.10 16.55
CA TYR A 38 6.22 -14.82 16.29
C TYR A 38 7.04 -13.61 16.82
N THR A 39 8.34 -13.59 16.55
CA THR A 39 9.27 -12.56 17.07
C THR A 39 9.77 -11.60 16.00
N THR A 40 9.82 -12.04 14.74
CA THR A 40 10.34 -11.23 13.62
C THR A 40 9.19 -10.85 12.68
N PRO A 41 8.61 -9.64 12.81
CA PRO A 41 7.53 -9.20 11.92
C PRO A 41 8.09 -8.89 10.53
N THR A 42 7.40 -9.33 9.48
CA THR A 42 7.81 -9.09 8.09
C THR A 42 6.95 -8.03 7.43
N ARG A 43 5.65 -8.00 7.79
CA ARG A 43 4.69 -7.01 7.29
C ARG A 43 3.62 -6.69 8.31
N VAL A 44 3.18 -5.43 8.33
CA VAL A 44 1.95 -4.98 8.97
C VAL A 44 1.04 -4.43 7.88
N ALA A 45 -0.13 -5.01 7.69
CA ALA A 45 -1.10 -4.60 6.68
C ALA A 45 -2.39 -4.10 7.31
N PHE A 46 -3.05 -3.19 6.60
CA PHE A 46 -4.30 -2.58 7.00
C PHE A 46 -5.37 -2.88 5.95
N THR A 47 -6.64 -2.80 6.35
CA THR A 47 -7.79 -2.92 5.45
C THR A 47 -7.97 -1.67 4.59
N ASP A 48 -8.81 -1.77 3.57
CA ASP A 48 -9.30 -0.66 2.76
C ASP A 48 -10.27 0.28 3.50
N GLU A 49 -10.77 -0.12 4.68
CA GLU A 49 -11.59 0.70 5.57
C GLU A 49 -10.81 1.31 6.74
N SER A 50 -9.49 1.06 6.79
CA SER A 50 -8.65 1.38 7.93
C SER A 50 -8.67 2.86 8.32
N ALA A 51 -8.83 3.11 9.61
CA ALA A 51 -8.70 4.42 10.24
C ALA A 51 -7.25 4.74 10.66
N TRP A 52 -6.32 3.80 10.50
CA TRP A 52 -4.92 3.99 10.84
C TRP A 52 -4.19 4.89 9.84
N SER A 53 -3.11 5.52 10.30
CA SER A 53 -2.17 6.25 9.46
C SER A 53 -0.73 5.87 9.79
N VAL A 54 0.11 5.77 8.77
CA VAL A 54 1.55 5.55 8.91
C VAL A 54 2.30 6.61 8.10
N ALA A 55 3.16 7.38 8.77
CA ALA A 55 3.99 8.39 8.13
C ALA A 55 3.20 9.39 7.24
N GLY A 56 1.97 9.72 7.63
CA GLY A 56 1.08 10.62 6.87
C GLY A 56 0.36 9.96 5.70
N VAL A 57 0.41 8.62 5.60
CA VAL A 57 -0.34 7.82 4.62
C VAL A 57 -1.47 7.09 5.36
N SER A 58 -2.70 7.28 4.88
CA SER A 58 -3.89 6.54 5.29
C SER A 58 -4.80 6.33 4.09
N ILE A 59 -5.86 5.53 4.24
CA ILE A 59 -6.91 5.38 3.22
C ILE A 59 -7.42 6.75 2.77
N GLY A 60 -7.61 6.90 1.45
CA GLY A 60 -8.11 8.12 0.83
C GLY A 60 -7.06 9.22 0.62
N THR A 61 -5.83 9.08 1.14
CA THR A 61 -4.77 10.08 0.92
C THR A 61 -4.52 10.25 -0.58
N SER A 62 -4.51 11.49 -1.07
CA SER A 62 -4.32 11.75 -2.51
C SER A 62 -2.89 11.40 -2.95
N ILE A 63 -2.69 10.98 -4.21
CA ILE A 63 -1.35 10.78 -4.78
C ILE A 63 -0.47 12.04 -4.71
N VAL A 64 -1.07 13.23 -4.71
CA VAL A 64 -0.36 14.49 -4.55
C VAL A 64 0.21 14.59 -3.14
N ASP A 65 -0.60 14.28 -2.13
CA ASP A 65 -0.18 14.36 -0.73
C ASP A 65 0.78 13.24 -0.34
N VAL A 66 0.61 12.03 -0.89
CA VAL A 66 1.61 10.96 -0.76
C VAL A 66 2.95 11.41 -1.37
N GLN A 67 2.94 12.08 -2.53
CA GLN A 67 4.18 12.60 -3.12
C GLN A 67 4.82 13.68 -2.25
N LYS A 68 4.04 14.56 -1.63
CA LYS A 68 4.54 15.55 -0.67
C LYS A 68 5.15 14.88 0.56
N ALA A 69 4.47 13.88 1.13
CA ALA A 69 4.98 13.10 2.25
C ALA A 69 6.28 12.35 1.92
N ASN A 70 6.38 11.82 0.70
CA ASN A 70 7.60 11.20 0.19
C ASN A 70 8.72 12.23 -0.06
N GLY A 71 8.37 13.49 -0.28
CA GLY A 71 9.28 14.59 -0.58
C GLY A 71 9.73 14.66 -2.05
N ARG A 72 9.36 13.67 -2.88
CA ARG A 72 9.69 13.63 -4.31
C ARG A 72 8.78 12.65 -5.09
N PRO A 73 8.72 12.75 -6.43
CA PRO A 73 8.02 11.77 -7.26
C PRO A 73 8.52 10.34 -7.04
N PHE A 74 7.61 9.38 -7.15
CA PHE A 74 7.87 7.95 -7.01
C PHE A 74 7.32 7.21 -8.24
N ARG A 75 7.58 5.89 -8.33
CA ARG A 75 7.14 5.04 -9.43
C ARG A 75 5.94 4.20 -9.01
N ILE A 76 4.94 4.11 -9.89
CA ILE A 76 3.78 3.23 -9.74
C ILE A 76 3.61 2.38 -10.99
N VAL A 77 3.13 1.15 -10.83
CA VAL A 77 2.62 0.39 -11.97
C VAL A 77 1.25 0.95 -12.37
N GLY A 78 0.92 0.87 -13.66
CA GLY A 78 -0.39 1.26 -14.18
C GLY A 78 -1.53 0.50 -13.50
N PHE A 79 -2.74 1.03 -13.64
CA PHE A 79 -3.93 0.46 -12.99
C PHE A 79 -4.42 -0.83 -13.67
N GLY A 80 -5.24 -1.59 -12.95
CA GLY A 80 -5.80 -2.86 -13.42
C GLY A 80 -4.94 -4.09 -13.06
N GLY A 81 -5.62 -5.22 -12.90
CA GLY A 81 -5.04 -6.44 -12.31
C GLY A 81 -4.74 -6.29 -10.81
N ASP A 82 -4.25 -7.37 -10.20
CA ASP A 82 -4.08 -7.46 -8.74
C ASP A 82 -3.05 -6.46 -8.19
N ASN A 83 -2.01 -6.17 -8.99
CA ASN A 83 -0.94 -5.25 -8.63
C ASN A 83 -1.17 -3.82 -9.15
N GLY A 84 -2.31 -3.54 -9.79
CA GLY A 84 -2.56 -2.24 -10.40
C GLY A 84 -2.46 -1.10 -9.39
N GLY A 85 -1.77 -0.01 -9.74
CA GLY A 85 -1.62 1.16 -8.89
C GLY A 85 -0.66 0.99 -7.70
N VAL A 86 0.06 -0.13 -7.60
CA VAL A 86 1.07 -0.34 -6.55
C VAL A 86 2.29 0.55 -6.76
N VAL A 87 2.78 1.16 -5.68
CA VAL A 87 4.07 1.85 -5.67
C VAL A 87 5.20 0.83 -5.79
N THR A 88 5.97 0.95 -6.87
CA THR A 88 7.08 0.03 -7.17
C THR A 88 8.42 0.56 -6.67
N ASP A 89 8.57 1.88 -6.58
CA ASP A 89 9.80 2.51 -6.09
C ASP A 89 9.57 3.93 -5.58
N TRP A 90 9.92 4.20 -4.33
CA TRP A 90 9.87 5.53 -3.71
C TRP A 90 10.95 6.50 -4.20
N GLN A 91 11.87 6.02 -5.04
CA GLN A 91 12.94 6.79 -5.67
C GLN A 91 13.83 7.48 -4.64
N GLY A 92 14.13 6.82 -3.51
CA GLY A 92 14.92 7.41 -2.42
C GLY A 92 14.20 8.49 -1.62
N GLY A 93 12.88 8.61 -1.74
CA GLY A 93 12.07 9.49 -0.90
C GLY A 93 11.86 8.96 0.52
N ARG A 94 11.26 9.79 1.37
CA ARG A 94 11.11 9.55 2.81
C ARG A 94 10.32 8.28 3.14
N LEU A 95 9.36 7.90 2.30
CA LEU A 95 8.54 6.70 2.53
C LEU A 95 9.29 5.39 2.22
N ALA A 96 10.45 5.49 1.56
CA ALA A 96 11.37 4.36 1.38
C ALA A 96 11.96 3.89 2.70
N SER A 97 12.13 4.77 3.70
CA SER A 97 12.77 4.49 4.98
C SER A 97 12.13 5.35 6.08
N ILE A 98 11.10 4.81 6.73
CA ILE A 98 10.48 5.41 7.92
C ILE A 98 11.22 4.92 9.18
N PRO A 99 11.01 5.52 10.38
CA PRO A 99 11.73 5.10 11.59
C PRO A 99 11.72 3.58 11.82
N GLY A 100 12.89 3.05 12.19
CA GLY A 100 13.15 1.60 12.23
C GLY A 100 13.59 1.02 10.88
N PRO A 101 13.73 -0.30 10.76
CA PRO A 101 14.06 -0.97 9.50
C PRO A 101 12.82 -1.08 8.59
N CYS A 102 12.06 -0.01 8.41
CA CYS A 102 10.71 -0.07 7.83
C CYS A 102 10.59 0.72 6.52
N ARG A 103 9.74 0.26 5.61
CA ARG A 103 9.26 1.02 4.45
C ARG A 103 7.75 0.94 4.33
N VAL A 104 7.14 2.00 3.81
CA VAL A 104 5.70 2.00 3.49
C VAL A 104 5.48 1.34 2.14
N GLY A 105 4.44 0.54 2.01
CA GLY A 105 3.87 0.11 0.73
C GLY A 105 2.49 0.74 0.56
N VAL A 106 2.17 1.10 -0.68
CA VAL A 106 0.91 1.76 -1.04
C VAL A 106 0.41 1.15 -2.33
N GLN A 107 -0.90 0.92 -2.38
CA GLN A 107 -1.64 0.67 -3.60
C GLN A 107 -2.71 1.74 -3.77
N PHE A 108 -2.67 2.40 -4.91
CA PHE A 108 -3.62 3.43 -5.28
C PHE A 108 -4.86 2.82 -5.93
N ALA A 109 -6.03 3.33 -5.53
CA ALA A 109 -7.29 3.11 -6.20
C ALA A 109 -7.68 4.36 -7.00
N ILE A 110 -8.45 4.12 -8.07
CA ILE A 110 -9.08 5.17 -8.89
C ILE A 110 -10.58 5.11 -8.70
N SER A 111 -11.27 6.22 -8.94
CA SER A 111 -12.74 6.24 -8.87
C SER A 111 -13.33 5.24 -9.86
N ALA A 112 -14.34 4.48 -9.44
CA ALA A 112 -15.16 3.66 -10.32
C ALA A 112 -15.84 4.48 -11.43
N THR A 113 -15.98 5.79 -11.24
CA THR A 113 -16.56 6.73 -12.22
C THR A 113 -15.51 7.40 -13.11
N ALA A 114 -14.24 7.03 -13.01
CA ALA A 114 -13.21 7.59 -13.88
C ALA A 114 -13.48 7.21 -15.35
N SER A 115 -13.27 8.13 -16.29
CA SER A 115 -13.51 7.87 -17.71
C SER A 115 -12.68 6.68 -18.22
N ASP A 116 -13.31 5.74 -18.92
CA ASP A 116 -12.64 4.60 -19.56
C ASP A 116 -11.46 5.04 -20.44
N SER A 117 -11.61 6.15 -21.16
CA SER A 117 -10.55 6.70 -22.02
C SER A 117 -9.34 7.21 -21.24
N ALA A 118 -9.54 7.68 -20.00
CA ALA A 118 -8.46 8.09 -19.11
C ALA A 118 -7.81 6.88 -18.45
N GLN A 119 -8.62 5.90 -18.01
CA GLN A 119 -8.11 4.65 -17.45
C GLN A 119 -7.23 3.91 -18.45
N ALA A 120 -7.69 3.74 -19.69
CA ALA A 120 -6.95 3.06 -20.75
C ALA A 120 -5.54 3.63 -21.00
N LYS A 121 -5.29 4.92 -20.74
CA LYS A 121 -3.97 5.56 -20.91
C LYS A 121 -2.98 5.25 -19.79
N ALA A 122 -3.49 4.84 -18.63
CA ALA A 122 -2.75 4.65 -17.39
C ALA A 122 -2.89 3.23 -16.81
N SER A 123 -3.53 2.32 -17.55
CA SER A 123 -3.70 0.91 -17.18
C SER A 123 -2.60 0.00 -17.76
N GLY A 124 -2.46 -1.18 -17.15
CA GLY A 124 -1.54 -2.22 -17.59
C GLY A 124 -0.17 -2.18 -16.88
N PRO A 125 0.77 -3.05 -17.29
CA PRO A 125 2.00 -3.33 -16.54
C PRO A 125 3.06 -2.22 -16.67
N LYS A 126 2.79 -1.17 -17.44
CA LYS A 126 3.73 -0.05 -17.61
C LYS A 126 3.93 0.65 -16.27
N VAL A 127 5.18 1.06 -15.99
CA VAL A 127 5.52 1.85 -14.81
C VAL A 127 5.54 3.33 -15.15
N TYR A 128 4.87 4.14 -14.35
CA TYR A 128 4.71 5.58 -14.49
C TYR A 128 5.34 6.33 -13.32
N SER A 129 5.69 7.60 -13.55
CA SER A 129 5.96 8.54 -12.47
C SER A 129 4.66 8.94 -11.79
N SER A 130 4.68 9.16 -10.48
CA SER A 130 3.54 9.71 -9.72
C SER A 130 3.12 11.12 -10.17
N SER A 131 3.97 11.79 -10.94
CA SER A 131 3.68 13.09 -11.57
C SER A 131 3.32 13.02 -13.05
N ASP A 132 3.19 11.82 -13.62
CA ASP A 132 2.77 11.64 -15.02
C ASP A 132 1.35 12.20 -15.23
N PRO A 133 1.10 13.00 -16.28
CA PRO A 133 -0.22 13.58 -16.54
C PRO A 133 -1.35 12.56 -16.64
N ALA A 134 -1.10 11.37 -17.21
CA ALA A 134 -2.12 10.32 -17.33
C ALA A 134 -2.49 9.76 -15.96
N ILE A 135 -1.52 9.62 -15.06
CA ILE A 135 -1.76 9.21 -13.66
C ILE A 135 -2.50 10.31 -12.91
N ARG A 136 -2.06 11.57 -13.04
CA ARG A 136 -2.68 12.71 -12.36
C ARG A 136 -4.12 12.94 -12.78
N ALA A 137 -4.44 12.73 -14.06
CA ALA A 137 -5.79 12.89 -14.58
C ALA A 137 -6.81 11.96 -13.91
N LEU A 138 -6.38 10.83 -13.33
CA LEU A 138 -7.23 9.89 -12.62
C LEU A 138 -7.47 10.25 -11.15
N ASN A 139 -6.76 11.27 -10.62
CA ASN A 139 -6.79 11.66 -9.20
C ASN A 139 -6.79 10.47 -8.21
N PRO A 140 -5.84 9.53 -8.32
CA PRO A 140 -5.85 8.34 -7.50
C PRO A 140 -5.65 8.66 -6.00
N THR A 141 -6.25 7.83 -5.17
CA THR A 141 -6.14 7.89 -3.70
C THR A 141 -5.68 6.55 -3.15
N VAL A 142 -5.10 6.53 -1.95
CA VAL A 142 -4.65 5.30 -1.30
C VAL A 142 -5.87 4.40 -1.04
N GLY A 143 -5.88 3.22 -1.65
CA GLY A 143 -6.90 2.19 -1.43
C GLY A 143 -6.42 1.09 -0.48
N LEU A 144 -5.11 0.81 -0.46
CA LEU A 144 -4.48 -0.08 0.51
C LEU A 144 -3.09 0.44 0.87
N PHE A 145 -2.64 0.15 2.08
CA PHE A 145 -1.29 0.44 2.51
C PHE A 145 -0.81 -0.58 3.56
N TRP A 146 0.50 -0.69 3.68
CA TRP A 146 1.16 -1.61 4.60
C TRP A 146 2.55 -1.10 4.96
N VAL A 147 3.17 -1.72 5.96
CA VAL A 147 4.56 -1.51 6.34
C VAL A 147 5.31 -2.82 6.16
N ASN A 148 6.43 -2.77 5.45
CA ASN A 148 7.35 -3.90 5.33
C ASN A 148 8.61 -3.64 6.15
N TYR A 149 9.07 -4.68 6.85
CA TYR A 149 10.34 -4.67 7.55
C TYR A 149 11.49 -5.08 6.60
N LYS A 150 12.68 -4.55 6.86
CA LYS A 150 13.93 -4.74 6.14
C LYS A 150 14.96 -5.29 7.13
N TRP A 151 14.84 -6.58 7.45
CA TRP A 151 15.87 -7.27 8.22
C TRP A 151 17.06 -7.63 7.32
#